data_AF-A0A101A722-F1
#
_entry.id   AF-A0A101A722-F1
#
_cell.length_a   1.000
_cell.length_b   1.000
_cell.length_c   1.000
_cell.angle_alpha   90.00
_cell.angle_beta   90.00
_cell.angle_gamma   90.00
#
_symmetry.space_group_name_H-M   'P 1'
#
loop_
_entity.id
_entity.type
_entity.pdbx_description
1 polymer ?
#
loop_
_entity_poly.entity_id
_entity_poly.type
_entity_poly.pdbx_seq_one_letter_code
_entity_poly.pdbx_strand_id
1 'polypeptide(L)'
;MRAFYIKHSDGGVLGVKGSEVVDDDLERAFRQSYSLGQRWAPMEVFPLAEQKLGLAVHGSEALDEAKIAASFQEKYVRQFGELANTPMHLAVYRFPEEVVDKYFDILDRYASDRTRHLSRLLAEDGLAAYVYFFPHLPVRLAHVVPPQLGDSGIFDAATRDGVLSAQYGYDARSATHSYFSLAGRMLAIGYFPLSMASYGVGYCTSAQNVTLRGGMVDVDSLYPFEKVKSDWEFSMTFLTTMSTICATAKVLLFSPMPNIRFEFDDPSAISVLLTDFVWNRIRQEVAACAEMGIELDARLDEMLSQPSTEKISNLLAKMYPQRQDFFLATHLVSGYDNRGWD
;
A
#
# COMPACT_ATOMS: atom_id res chain seq x y z
N MET A 1 -11.88 8.67 9.22
CA MET A 1 -10.74 7.83 9.63
C MET A 1 -11.34 6.49 10.03
N ARG A 2 -10.92 5.35 9.46
CA ARG A 2 -11.48 4.00 9.77
C ARG A 2 -10.82 3.35 11.02
N ALA A 3 -10.09 4.13 11.82
CA ALA A 3 -9.46 3.64 13.03
C ALA A 3 -9.21 4.78 14.03
N PHE A 4 -9.27 4.47 15.32
CA PHE A 4 -8.72 5.31 16.38
C PHE A 4 -7.50 4.62 17.02
N TYR A 5 -6.64 5.43 17.65
CA TYR A 5 -5.39 4.95 18.23
C TYR A 5 -5.31 5.26 19.72
N ILE A 6 -4.92 4.27 20.51
CA ILE A 6 -4.58 4.40 21.92
C ILE A 6 -3.06 4.33 22.04
N LYS A 7 -2.43 5.43 22.50
CA LYS A 7 -0.98 5.52 22.65
C LYS A 7 -0.53 4.95 23.99
N HIS A 8 0.46 4.08 23.96
CA HIS A 8 1.15 3.57 25.14
C HIS A 8 2.29 4.48 25.57
N SER A 9 2.70 4.38 26.84
CA SER A 9 3.75 5.20 27.44
C SER A 9 5.14 5.00 26.81
N ASP A 10 5.38 3.83 26.21
CA ASP A 10 6.63 3.48 25.52
C ASP A 10 6.68 3.94 24.05
N GLY A 11 5.59 4.53 23.54
CA GLY A 11 5.48 5.02 22.17
C GLY A 11 4.77 4.09 21.19
N GLY A 12 4.50 2.84 21.57
CA GLY A 12 3.64 1.93 20.83
C GLY A 12 2.20 2.43 20.76
N VAL A 13 1.43 1.96 19.79
CA VAL A 13 0.01 2.30 19.67
C VAL A 13 -0.84 1.06 19.39
N LEU A 14 -2.03 1.04 20.00
CA LEU A 14 -3.09 0.11 19.65
C LEU A 14 -4.07 0.83 18.72
N GLY A 15 -4.23 0.32 17.51
CA GLY A 15 -5.27 0.75 16.58
C GLY A 15 -6.50 -0.13 16.71
N VAL A 16 -7.68 0.47 16.65
CA VAL A 16 -8.95 -0.25 16.53
C VAL A 16 -9.61 0.20 15.23
N LYS A 17 -9.79 -0.72 14.27
CA LYS A 17 -10.45 -0.46 12.97
C LYS A 17 -11.80 -1.18 12.91
N GLY A 18 -12.82 -0.51 12.37
CA GLY A 18 -14.18 -1.03 12.26
C GLY A 18 -15.10 -0.69 13.44
N SER A 19 -14.62 0.09 14.42
CA SER A 19 -15.42 0.50 15.58
C SER A 19 -16.41 1.62 15.28
N GLU A 20 -16.39 2.20 14.08
CA GLU A 20 -17.28 3.31 13.69
C GLU A 20 -18.75 2.93 13.77
N VAL A 21 -19.08 1.64 13.61
CA VAL A 21 -20.46 1.14 13.61
C VAL A 21 -21.18 1.29 14.95
N VAL A 22 -20.43 1.47 16.04
CA VAL A 22 -20.98 1.73 17.38
C VAL A 22 -20.88 3.20 17.80
N ASP A 23 -20.39 4.08 16.92
CA ASP A 23 -20.32 5.52 17.18
C ASP A 23 -21.72 6.15 17.14
N ASP A 24 -22.03 7.02 18.11
CA ASP A 24 -23.31 7.72 18.18
C ASP A 24 -23.52 8.70 17.00
N ASP A 25 -22.43 9.19 16.41
CA ASP A 25 -22.42 10.09 15.27
C ASP A 25 -22.35 9.37 13.91
N LEU A 26 -22.51 8.03 13.87
CA LEU A 26 -22.44 7.24 12.63
C LEU A 26 -23.36 7.78 11.54
N GLU A 27 -24.63 8.06 11.85
CA GLU A 27 -25.59 8.58 10.86
C GLU A 27 -25.15 9.96 10.33
N ARG A 28 -24.53 10.80 11.17
CA ARG A 28 -23.97 12.09 10.73
C ARG A 28 -22.82 11.88 9.74
N ALA A 29 -21.93 10.91 10.00
CA ALA A 29 -20.84 10.57 9.09
C ALA A 29 -21.37 10.05 7.74
N PHE A 30 -22.44 9.25 7.75
CA PHE A 30 -23.14 8.83 6.53
C PHE A 30 -23.68 10.03 5.74
N ARG A 31 -24.40 10.94 6.39
CA ARG A 31 -24.93 12.16 5.74
C ARG A 31 -23.84 13.02 5.12
N GLN A 32 -22.68 13.14 5.76
CA GLN A 32 -21.55 13.92 5.24
C GLN A 32 -20.84 13.22 4.07
N SER A 33 -20.75 11.89 4.13
CA SER A 33 -20.10 11.07 3.11
C SER A 33 -21.02 10.78 1.91
N TYR A 34 -22.27 11.21 1.98
CA TYR A 34 -23.29 10.93 0.99
C TYR A 34 -23.79 12.21 0.31
N SER A 35 -23.53 12.29 -0.98
CA SER A 35 -24.08 13.31 -1.88
C SER A 35 -24.90 12.61 -2.95
N LEU A 36 -26.20 12.43 -2.67
CA LEU A 36 -27.19 11.87 -3.61
C LEU A 36 -27.00 12.48 -5.02
N GLY A 37 -26.77 11.63 -6.01
CA GLY A 37 -26.62 12.04 -7.41
C GLY A 37 -25.21 12.45 -7.85
N GLN A 38 -24.22 12.49 -6.96
CA GLN A 38 -22.82 12.57 -7.41
C GLN A 38 -22.34 11.19 -7.87
N ARG A 39 -21.90 11.13 -9.13
CA ARG A 39 -21.14 9.98 -9.64
C ARG A 39 -19.92 9.82 -8.72
N TRP A 40 -19.76 8.63 -8.11
CA TRP A 40 -18.63 8.30 -7.21
C TRP A 40 -18.70 8.85 -5.76
N ALA A 41 -19.90 9.01 -5.18
CA ALA A 41 -19.99 9.21 -3.73
C ALA A 41 -19.22 8.10 -3.00
N PRO A 42 -18.36 8.39 -1.99
CA PRO A 42 -17.51 7.39 -1.34
C PRO A 42 -18.25 6.12 -0.93
N MET A 43 -19.46 6.26 -0.38
CA MET A 43 -20.31 5.15 0.06
C MET A 43 -20.74 4.19 -1.07
N GLU A 44 -20.79 4.67 -2.32
CA GLU A 44 -21.05 3.81 -3.48
C GLU A 44 -19.76 3.17 -3.99
N VAL A 45 -18.63 3.88 -3.90
CA VAL A 45 -17.33 3.39 -4.40
C VAL A 45 -16.83 2.20 -3.57
N PHE A 46 -17.00 2.23 -2.25
CA PHE A 46 -16.46 1.17 -1.38
C PHE A 46 -16.99 -0.23 -1.77
N PRO A 47 -18.30 -0.50 -1.84
CA PRO A 47 -18.76 -1.84 -2.20
C PRO A 47 -18.54 -2.18 -3.68
N LEU A 48 -18.55 -1.18 -4.56
CA LEU A 48 -18.46 -1.39 -6.00
C LEU A 48 -17.04 -1.61 -6.52
N ALA A 49 -16.10 -0.82 -6.03
CA ALA A 49 -14.72 -0.81 -6.50
C ALA A 49 -13.79 -1.50 -5.52
N GLU A 50 -13.94 -1.24 -4.21
CA GLU A 50 -13.03 -1.75 -3.20
C GLU A 50 -13.46 -3.08 -2.57
N GLN A 51 -14.70 -3.53 -2.84
CA GLN A 51 -15.31 -4.68 -2.17
C GLN A 51 -15.28 -4.56 -0.64
N LYS A 52 -15.40 -3.32 -0.15
CA LYS A 52 -15.38 -2.97 1.28
C LYS A 52 -16.67 -2.27 1.66
N LEU A 53 -16.96 -2.23 2.96
CA LEU A 53 -18.08 -1.46 3.48
C LEU A 53 -17.63 -0.04 3.85
N GLY A 54 -18.46 0.95 3.53
CA GLY A 54 -18.22 2.32 3.97
C GLY A 54 -18.45 2.45 5.48
N LEU A 55 -17.46 2.95 6.22
CA LEU A 55 -17.54 3.15 7.69
C LEU A 55 -17.84 1.86 8.50
N ALA A 56 -17.62 0.68 7.93
CA ALA A 56 -17.73 -0.60 8.63
C ALA A 56 -16.69 -1.57 8.08
N VAL A 57 -16.37 -2.63 8.81
CA VAL A 57 -15.51 -3.74 8.35
C VAL A 57 -16.35 -5.01 8.44
N HIS A 58 -16.37 -5.84 7.38
CA HIS A 58 -17.08 -7.13 7.44
C HIS A 58 -16.19 -8.22 8.05
N GLY A 59 -16.82 -9.31 8.53
CA GLY A 59 -16.14 -10.34 9.31
C GLY A 59 -14.96 -10.96 8.59
N SER A 60 -15.12 -11.28 7.31
CA SER A 60 -14.09 -11.88 6.46
C SER A 60 -12.94 -10.92 6.17
N GLU A 61 -13.21 -9.63 5.89
CA GLU A 61 -12.16 -8.59 5.75
C GLU A 61 -11.28 -8.58 7.00
N ALA A 62 -11.89 -8.50 8.19
CA ALA A 62 -11.15 -8.45 9.45
C ALA A 62 -10.34 -9.73 9.70
N LEU A 63 -10.94 -10.91 9.48
CA LEU A 63 -10.27 -12.19 9.74
C LEU A 63 -9.14 -12.47 8.74
N ASP A 64 -9.33 -12.17 7.47
CA ASP A 64 -8.33 -12.44 6.44
C ASP A 64 -7.15 -11.47 6.55
N GLU A 65 -7.42 -10.19 6.84
CA GLU A 65 -6.36 -9.21 7.14
C GLU A 65 -5.55 -9.63 8.39
N ALA A 66 -6.24 -10.07 9.45
CA ALA A 66 -5.56 -10.54 10.66
C ALA A 66 -4.69 -11.78 10.41
N LYS A 67 -5.18 -12.76 9.64
CA LYS A 67 -4.41 -13.97 9.28
C LYS A 67 -3.18 -13.64 8.47
N ILE A 68 -3.31 -12.81 7.42
CA ILE A 68 -2.16 -12.49 6.55
C ILE A 68 -1.13 -11.65 7.30
N ALA A 69 -1.56 -10.69 8.13
CA ALA A 69 -0.67 -9.90 8.96
C ALA A 69 0.08 -10.75 9.99
N ALA A 70 -0.61 -11.67 10.66
CA ALA A 70 0.01 -12.58 11.63
C ALA A 70 1.03 -13.51 10.95
N SER A 71 0.66 -14.13 9.83
CA SER A 71 1.55 -15.00 9.05
C SER A 71 2.81 -14.26 8.58
N PHE A 72 2.64 -13.02 8.09
CA PHE A 72 3.75 -12.17 7.67
C PHE A 72 4.66 -11.79 8.86
N GLN A 73 4.10 -11.27 9.94
CA GLN A 73 4.87 -10.85 11.13
C GLN A 73 5.58 -12.04 11.78
N GLU A 74 4.96 -13.21 11.86
CA GLU A 74 5.59 -14.44 12.37
C GLU A 74 6.81 -14.82 11.53
N LYS A 75 6.69 -14.82 10.19
CA LYS A 75 7.82 -15.10 9.31
C LYS A 75 8.90 -14.03 9.42
N TYR A 76 8.51 -12.76 9.50
CA TYR A 76 9.44 -11.64 9.62
C TYR A 76 10.24 -11.70 10.93
N VAL A 77 9.58 -11.88 12.08
CA VAL A 77 10.23 -12.01 13.39
C VAL A 77 11.18 -13.21 13.43
N ARG A 78 10.78 -14.35 12.84
CA ARG A 78 11.66 -15.53 12.77
C ARG A 78 12.97 -15.26 12.02
N GLN A 79 12.92 -14.45 10.96
CA GLN A 79 14.08 -14.18 10.12
C GLN A 79 14.92 -13.01 10.62
N PHE A 80 14.30 -11.96 11.16
CA PHE A 80 14.98 -10.71 11.49
C PHE A 80 15.07 -10.43 13.01
N GLY A 81 14.39 -11.20 13.85
CA GLY A 81 14.41 -11.03 15.31
C GLY A 81 13.68 -9.77 15.83
N GLU A 82 12.98 -9.06 14.96
CA GLU A 82 12.26 -7.82 15.26
C GLU A 82 10.88 -7.79 14.56
N LEU A 83 9.98 -6.93 15.03
CA LEU A 83 8.71 -6.70 14.35
C LEU A 83 8.91 -5.86 13.09
N ALA A 84 8.22 -6.22 12.01
CA ALA A 84 8.14 -5.35 10.85
C ALA A 84 7.39 -4.05 11.20
N ASN A 85 7.71 -2.95 10.53
CA ASN A 85 6.98 -1.69 10.64
C ASN A 85 5.63 -1.75 9.91
N THR A 86 4.80 -2.73 10.25
CA THR A 86 3.46 -3.01 9.74
C THR A 86 2.53 -3.40 10.88
N PRO A 87 1.20 -3.47 10.69
CA PRO A 87 0.28 -3.79 11.77
C PRO A 87 0.48 -5.23 12.24
N MET A 88 0.53 -5.44 13.55
CA MET A 88 0.41 -6.76 14.16
C MET A 88 -0.99 -6.91 14.73
N HIS A 89 -1.84 -7.70 14.07
CA HIS A 89 -3.21 -7.93 14.53
C HIS A 89 -3.21 -8.76 15.82
N LEU A 90 -3.97 -8.30 16.81
CA LEU A 90 -4.06 -8.90 18.15
C LEU A 90 -5.38 -9.62 18.37
N ALA A 91 -6.47 -9.05 17.88
CA ALA A 91 -7.80 -9.59 18.07
C ALA A 91 -8.75 -9.16 16.95
N VAL A 92 -9.71 -10.03 16.63
CA VAL A 92 -10.87 -9.71 15.80
C VAL A 92 -12.11 -9.91 16.66
N TYR A 93 -12.99 -8.92 16.68
CA TYR A 93 -14.24 -8.90 17.40
C TYR A 93 -15.40 -8.84 16.43
N ARG A 94 -16.30 -9.82 16.47
CA ARG A 94 -17.56 -9.78 15.72
C ARG A 94 -18.60 -9.01 16.53
N PHE A 95 -19.27 -8.05 15.89
CA PHE A 95 -20.34 -7.30 16.53
C PHE A 95 -21.62 -8.15 16.68
N PRO A 96 -22.42 -7.90 17.74
CA PRO A 96 -23.77 -8.45 17.86
C PRO A 96 -24.68 -8.03 16.69
N GLU A 97 -25.67 -8.87 16.36
CA GLU A 97 -26.61 -8.61 15.25
C GLU A 97 -27.35 -7.27 15.39
N GLU A 98 -27.66 -6.83 16.61
CA GLU A 98 -28.27 -5.51 16.86
C GLU A 98 -27.44 -4.32 16.32
N VAL A 99 -26.10 -4.43 16.34
CA VAL A 99 -25.20 -3.40 15.78
C VAL A 99 -25.20 -3.49 14.26
N VAL A 100 -25.24 -4.70 13.71
CA VAL A 100 -25.32 -4.97 12.26
C VAL A 100 -26.62 -4.39 11.70
N ASP A 101 -27.75 -4.68 12.35
CA ASP A 101 -29.07 -4.16 11.99
C ASP A 101 -29.09 -2.63 12.04
N LYS A 102 -28.58 -2.01 13.10
CA LYS A 102 -28.47 -0.54 13.21
C LYS A 102 -27.67 0.07 12.07
N TYR A 103 -26.54 -0.54 11.70
CA TYR A 103 -25.72 -0.08 10.58
C TYR A 103 -26.51 -0.14 9.26
N PHE A 104 -27.18 -1.26 8.99
CA PHE A 104 -27.95 -1.42 7.77
C PHE A 104 -29.19 -0.54 7.71
N ASP A 105 -29.86 -0.28 8.83
CA ASP A 105 -30.96 0.69 8.92
C ASP A 105 -30.53 2.11 8.54
N ILE A 106 -29.29 2.48 8.86
CA ILE A 106 -28.69 3.75 8.45
C ILE A 106 -28.31 3.70 6.97
N LEU A 107 -27.55 2.68 6.56
CA LEU A 107 -27.13 2.49 5.16
C LEU A 107 -28.32 2.55 4.22
N ASP A 108 -29.44 1.91 4.56
CA ASP A 108 -30.61 1.81 3.69
C ASP A 108 -31.28 3.16 3.41
N ARG A 109 -31.11 4.16 4.29
CA ARG A 109 -31.62 5.52 4.08
C ARG A 109 -30.78 6.33 3.10
N TYR A 110 -29.50 5.98 2.97
CA TYR A 110 -28.55 6.74 2.18
C TYR A 110 -28.20 6.00 0.89
N ALA A 111 -27.72 4.76 0.94
CA ALA A 111 -27.21 4.04 -0.23
C ALA A 111 -28.25 3.78 -1.34
N SER A 112 -27.75 3.67 -2.57
CA SER A 112 -28.53 3.16 -3.72
C SER A 112 -28.94 1.69 -3.53
N ASP A 113 -29.96 1.23 -4.26
CA ASP A 113 -30.37 -0.19 -4.27
C ASP A 113 -29.20 -1.16 -4.53
N ARG A 114 -28.33 -0.79 -5.48
CA ARG A 114 -27.16 -1.59 -5.84
C ARG A 114 -26.18 -1.69 -4.68
N THR A 115 -25.88 -0.56 -4.03
CA THR A 115 -24.96 -0.51 -2.90
C THR A 115 -25.52 -1.22 -1.68
N ARG A 116 -26.82 -1.10 -1.41
CA ARG A 116 -27.51 -1.89 -0.38
C ARG A 116 -27.33 -3.39 -0.61
N HIS A 117 -27.65 -3.86 -1.82
CA HIS A 117 -27.57 -5.27 -2.15
C HIS A 117 -26.15 -5.82 -1.99
N LEU A 118 -25.14 -5.15 -2.57
CA LEU A 118 -23.75 -5.57 -2.46
C LEU A 118 -23.22 -5.52 -1.02
N SER A 119 -23.58 -4.48 -0.26
CA SER A 119 -23.14 -4.36 1.13
C SER A 119 -23.67 -5.49 2.00
N ARG A 120 -24.91 -5.94 1.77
CA ARG A 120 -25.49 -7.08 2.48
C ARG A 120 -24.80 -8.41 2.11
N LEU A 121 -24.42 -8.58 0.84
CA LEU A 121 -23.63 -9.74 0.40
C LEU A 121 -22.22 -9.74 1.03
N LEU A 122 -21.56 -8.58 1.09
CA LEU A 122 -20.24 -8.47 1.73
C LEU A 122 -20.28 -8.75 3.24
N ALA A 123 -21.39 -8.42 3.90
CA ALA A 123 -21.57 -8.59 5.34
C ALA A 123 -22.29 -9.90 5.73
N GLU A 124 -22.30 -10.92 4.88
CA GLU A 124 -22.97 -12.21 5.18
C GLU A 124 -22.45 -12.88 6.47
N ASP A 125 -21.20 -12.61 6.84
CA ASP A 125 -20.57 -13.07 8.08
C ASP A 125 -20.65 -12.07 9.25
N GLY A 126 -21.41 -10.99 9.06
CA GLY A 126 -21.61 -9.91 10.01
C GLY A 126 -20.57 -8.79 9.88
N LEU A 127 -20.63 -7.85 10.83
CA LEU A 127 -19.64 -6.78 10.96
C LEU A 127 -18.63 -7.14 12.04
N ALA A 128 -17.42 -6.64 11.88
CA ALA A 128 -16.34 -6.84 12.83
C ALA A 128 -15.55 -5.56 13.08
N ALA A 129 -14.81 -5.56 14.19
CA ALA A 129 -13.69 -4.68 14.43
C ALA A 129 -12.46 -5.52 14.69
N TYR A 130 -11.28 -4.96 14.46
CA TYR A 130 -10.04 -5.61 14.86
C TYR A 130 -9.11 -4.65 15.56
N VAL A 131 -8.35 -5.20 16.49
CA VAL A 131 -7.34 -4.50 17.29
C VAL A 131 -5.98 -4.92 16.79
N TYR A 132 -5.11 -3.95 16.52
CA TYR A 132 -3.76 -4.18 16.05
C TYR A 132 -2.76 -3.29 16.78
N PHE A 133 -1.54 -3.79 16.91
CA PHE A 133 -0.41 -3.05 17.46
C PHE A 133 0.45 -2.47 16.34
N PHE A 134 0.97 -1.27 16.58
CA PHE A 134 2.05 -0.66 15.82
C PHE A 134 3.17 -0.22 16.76
N PRO A 135 4.45 -0.38 16.36
CA PRO A 135 5.58 0.10 17.16
C PRO A 135 5.56 1.62 17.39
N HIS A 136 4.97 2.38 16.47
CA HIS A 136 4.91 3.84 16.51
C HIS A 136 3.57 4.34 15.93
N LEU A 137 3.17 5.57 16.24
CA LEU A 137 1.99 6.19 15.63
C LEU A 137 2.09 6.18 14.08
N PRO A 138 1.20 5.48 13.36
CA PRO A 138 1.31 5.30 11.92
C PRO A 138 0.74 6.51 11.16
N VAL A 139 1.44 7.63 11.23
CA VAL A 139 1.07 8.83 10.45
C VAL A 139 1.29 8.54 8.96
N ARG A 140 0.19 8.40 8.22
CA ARG A 140 0.19 8.10 6.77
C ARG A 140 0.67 9.31 5.98
N LEU A 141 1.43 9.06 4.91
CA LEU A 141 1.94 10.09 4.01
C LEU A 141 0.79 10.91 3.40
N ALA A 142 -0.29 10.26 2.95
CA ALA A 142 -1.46 10.92 2.38
C ALA A 142 -2.22 11.84 3.36
N HIS A 143 -2.05 11.69 4.67
CA HIS A 143 -2.70 12.57 5.65
C HIS A 143 -1.97 13.90 5.83
N VAL A 144 -0.66 13.93 5.57
CA VAL A 144 0.18 15.10 5.80
C VAL A 144 0.65 15.77 4.51
N VAL A 145 0.54 15.06 3.39
CA VAL A 145 0.68 15.60 2.04
C VAL A 145 -0.71 15.64 1.40
N PRO A 146 -1.58 16.61 1.76
CA PRO A 146 -2.91 16.71 1.17
C PRO A 146 -2.84 16.68 -0.36
N PRO A 147 -3.75 15.95 -1.04
CA PRO A 147 -3.88 16.02 -2.49
C PRO A 147 -4.05 17.45 -3.00
N GLN A 148 -4.68 18.33 -2.19
CA GLN A 148 -4.86 19.74 -2.53
C GLN A 148 -3.55 20.55 -2.53
N LEU A 149 -2.48 20.08 -1.87
CA LEU A 149 -1.17 20.71 -1.96
C LEU A 149 -0.50 20.47 -3.32
N GLY A 150 -0.91 19.41 -4.02
CA GLY A 150 -0.48 19.11 -5.40
C GLY A 150 -0.91 20.18 -6.41
N ASP A 151 -2.10 20.77 -6.25
CA ASP A 151 -2.64 21.77 -7.18
C ASP A 151 -2.31 23.20 -6.77
N SER A 152 -2.03 23.46 -5.48
CA SER A 152 -1.75 24.82 -5.01
C SER A 152 -0.31 25.29 -5.27
N GLY A 153 0.65 24.38 -5.52
CA GLY A 153 2.03 24.74 -5.86
C GLY A 153 2.81 25.49 -4.77
N ILE A 154 2.27 25.60 -3.54
CA ILE A 154 2.77 26.53 -2.51
C ILE A 154 3.90 25.95 -1.63
N PHE A 155 4.16 24.65 -1.68
CA PHE A 155 5.22 24.03 -0.86
C PHE A 155 6.23 23.32 -1.76
N ASP A 156 7.47 23.83 -1.82
CA ASP A 156 8.59 23.02 -2.30
C ASP A 156 8.90 21.88 -1.32
N ALA A 157 9.63 20.86 -1.79
CA ALA A 157 9.96 19.68 -0.99
C ALA A 157 10.72 20.03 0.30
N ALA A 158 11.58 21.06 0.28
CA ALA A 158 12.35 21.48 1.45
C ALA A 158 11.44 22.08 2.53
N THR A 159 10.47 22.90 2.15
CA THR A 159 9.49 23.50 3.07
C THR A 159 8.59 22.42 3.66
N ARG A 160 8.09 21.49 2.83
CA ARG A 160 7.34 20.32 3.29
C ARG A 160 8.15 19.54 4.32
N ASP A 161 9.40 19.18 4.00
CA ASP A 161 10.26 18.39 4.88
C ASP A 161 10.56 19.13 6.18
N GLY A 162 10.77 20.45 6.14
CA GLY A 162 10.93 21.27 7.33
C GLY A 162 9.70 21.24 8.25
N VAL A 163 8.49 21.37 7.70
CA VAL A 163 7.22 21.29 8.46
C VAL A 163 7.02 19.89 9.05
N LEU A 164 7.18 18.84 8.23
CA LEU A 164 7.00 17.46 8.67
C LEU A 164 8.06 17.05 9.69
N SER A 165 9.30 17.52 9.54
CA SER A 165 10.38 17.28 10.50
C SER A 165 10.07 17.95 11.84
N ALA A 166 9.65 19.22 11.83
CA ALA A 166 9.29 19.95 13.04
C ALA A 166 8.08 19.35 13.78
N GLN A 167 7.07 18.86 13.05
CA GLN A 167 5.83 18.37 13.66
C GLN A 167 5.86 16.88 14.02
N TYR A 168 6.55 16.06 13.22
CA TYR A 168 6.49 14.59 13.32
C TYR A 168 7.86 13.92 13.42
N GLY A 169 8.96 14.68 13.39
CA GLY A 169 10.31 14.12 13.32
C GLY A 169 10.57 13.36 12.01
N TYR A 170 9.90 13.78 10.93
CA TYR A 170 10.08 13.19 9.60
C TYR A 170 11.46 13.50 9.02
N ASP A 171 12.07 12.50 8.42
CA ASP A 171 13.23 12.64 7.53
C ASP A 171 12.95 11.84 6.25
N ALA A 172 12.88 12.53 5.11
CA ALA A 172 12.50 11.93 3.84
C ALA A 172 13.48 10.82 3.41
N ARG A 173 14.77 10.99 3.68
CA ARG A 173 15.79 9.97 3.33
C ARG A 173 15.62 8.71 4.18
N SER A 174 15.55 8.85 5.50
CA SER A 174 15.33 7.74 6.42
C SER A 174 14.01 7.03 6.17
N ALA A 175 12.93 7.78 5.91
CA ALA A 175 11.61 7.20 5.60
C ALA A 175 11.64 6.40 4.30
N THR A 176 12.24 6.96 3.25
CA THR A 176 12.38 6.29 1.95
C THR A 176 13.28 5.05 2.04
N HIS A 177 14.40 5.13 2.76
CA HIS A 177 15.26 3.99 3.03
C HIS A 177 14.54 2.89 3.80
N SER A 178 13.84 3.24 4.88
CA SER A 178 13.08 2.29 5.69
C SER A 178 11.97 1.61 4.89
N TYR A 179 11.31 2.36 4.00
CA TYR A 179 10.31 1.85 3.09
C TYR A 179 10.88 0.84 2.08
N PHE A 180 12.02 1.14 1.46
CA PHE A 180 12.69 0.20 0.56
C PHE A 180 13.22 -1.03 1.28
N SER A 181 13.78 -0.87 2.48
CA SER A 181 14.25 -2.00 3.28
C SER A 181 13.10 -2.92 3.66
N LEU A 182 11.95 -2.37 4.10
CA LEU A 182 10.76 -3.15 4.39
C LEU A 182 10.26 -3.92 3.15
N ALA A 183 10.16 -3.26 2.00
CA ALA A 183 9.71 -3.90 0.76
C ALA A 183 10.70 -4.99 0.27
N GLY A 184 12.01 -4.74 0.34
CA GLY A 184 13.04 -5.72 -0.01
C GLY A 184 13.00 -6.93 0.91
N ARG A 185 12.88 -6.72 2.23
CA ARG A 185 12.74 -7.80 3.22
C ARG A 185 11.45 -8.60 3.02
N MET A 186 10.33 -7.96 2.68
CA MET A 186 9.08 -8.65 2.32
C MET A 186 9.30 -9.63 1.16
N LEU A 187 9.94 -9.16 0.09
CA LEU A 187 10.25 -9.99 -1.09
C LEU A 187 11.20 -11.13 -0.73
N ALA A 188 12.27 -10.85 0.02
CA ALA A 188 13.24 -11.86 0.46
C ALA A 188 12.61 -12.98 1.28
N ILE A 189 11.62 -12.66 2.13
CA ILE A 189 10.87 -13.68 2.88
C ILE A 189 9.66 -14.23 2.11
N GLY A 190 9.57 -14.02 0.80
CA GLY A 190 8.58 -14.68 -0.06
C GLY A 190 7.19 -14.07 -0.04
N TYR A 191 7.07 -12.75 0.12
CA TYR A 191 5.82 -12.01 0.02
C TYR A 191 5.94 -10.88 -0.99
N PHE A 192 4.97 -10.78 -1.90
CA PHE A 192 4.72 -9.53 -2.59
C PHE A 192 3.97 -8.56 -1.65
N PRO A 193 4.31 -7.27 -1.66
CA PRO A 193 3.58 -6.25 -0.93
C PRO A 193 2.33 -5.78 -1.71
N LEU A 194 1.83 -6.60 -2.62
CA LEU A 194 0.56 -6.42 -3.31
C LEU A 194 0.10 -7.71 -3.95
N SER A 195 -1.18 -7.77 -4.30
CA SER A 195 -1.75 -8.80 -5.16
C SER A 195 -2.33 -8.15 -6.42
N MET A 196 -2.30 -8.86 -7.55
CA MET A 196 -2.96 -8.39 -8.78
C MET A 196 -4.48 -8.30 -8.61
N ALA A 197 -5.07 -9.06 -7.67
CA ALA A 197 -6.50 -8.97 -7.35
C ALA A 197 -6.86 -7.65 -6.64
N SER A 198 -5.90 -7.02 -5.97
CA SER A 198 -6.06 -5.71 -5.32
C SER A 198 -5.89 -4.53 -6.27
N TYR A 199 -5.76 -4.78 -7.59
CA TYR A 199 -5.53 -3.72 -8.57
C TYR A 199 -6.68 -2.71 -8.58
N GLY A 200 -6.33 -1.44 -8.32
CA GLY A 200 -7.29 -0.34 -8.23
C GLY A 200 -7.96 -0.16 -6.87
N VAL A 201 -7.76 -1.08 -5.91
CA VAL A 201 -8.32 -1.03 -4.54
C VAL A 201 -7.34 -0.41 -3.54
N GLY A 202 -6.07 -0.32 -3.93
CA GLY A 202 -4.97 0.20 -3.10
C GLY A 202 -4.07 -0.92 -2.60
N TYR A 203 -2.78 -0.62 -2.51
CA TYR A 203 -1.76 -1.57 -2.08
C TYR A 203 -1.11 -1.11 -0.79
N CYS A 204 -0.50 -2.02 -0.03
CA CYS A 204 0.28 -1.64 1.15
C CYS A 204 1.46 -0.72 0.79
N THR A 205 1.98 -0.86 -0.44
CA THR A 205 3.02 0.03 -1.00
C THR A 205 2.51 1.41 -1.41
N SER A 206 1.21 1.65 -1.49
CA SER A 206 0.67 2.92 -2.01
C SER A 206 0.80 4.06 -0.99
N ALA A 207 0.94 5.31 -1.45
CA ALA A 207 1.17 6.48 -0.59
C ALA A 207 0.11 6.70 0.51
N GLN A 208 -1.14 6.26 0.30
CA GLN A 208 -2.20 6.29 1.32
C GLN A 208 -2.00 5.27 2.45
N ASN A 209 -1.13 4.27 2.24
CA ASN A 209 -0.85 3.21 3.20
C ASN A 209 0.59 3.25 3.76
N VAL A 210 1.49 4.05 3.17
CA VAL A 210 2.85 4.24 3.69
C VAL A 210 2.87 5.31 4.78
N THR A 211 3.65 5.06 5.84
CA THR A 211 3.83 5.99 6.98
C THR A 211 5.04 6.88 6.80
N LEU A 212 5.08 7.99 7.54
CA LEU A 212 6.23 8.89 7.61
C LEU A 212 7.51 8.24 8.17
N ARG A 213 7.42 7.03 8.75
CA ARG A 213 8.58 6.26 9.23
C ARG A 213 8.92 5.08 8.31
N GLY A 214 8.39 5.06 7.08
CA GLY A 214 8.64 4.01 6.09
C GLY A 214 7.94 2.68 6.35
N GLY A 215 7.04 2.62 7.34
CA GLY A 215 6.15 1.48 7.57
C GLY A 215 4.92 1.48 6.66
N MET A 216 4.10 0.43 6.74
CA MET A 216 2.85 0.28 6.00
C MET A 216 1.70 0.02 6.96
N VAL A 217 0.53 0.64 6.75
CA VAL A 217 -0.63 0.64 7.68
C VAL A 217 -1.74 -0.33 7.35
N ASP A 218 -1.73 -0.85 6.14
CA ASP A 218 -2.72 -1.76 5.58
C ASP A 218 -1.94 -2.85 4.88
N VAL A 219 -2.18 -4.11 5.22
CA VAL A 219 -1.43 -5.28 4.74
C VAL A 219 -2.33 -6.35 4.14
N ASP A 220 -3.59 -6.00 3.89
CA ASP A 220 -4.59 -6.88 3.25
C ASP A 220 -4.15 -7.38 1.86
N SER A 221 -3.32 -6.59 1.18
CA SER A 221 -2.80 -6.85 -0.16
C SER A 221 -1.53 -7.69 -0.18
N LEU A 222 -0.98 -8.10 0.98
CA LEU A 222 0.17 -9.01 1.01
C LEU A 222 -0.16 -10.33 0.30
N TYR A 223 0.74 -10.75 -0.60
CA TYR A 223 0.52 -11.94 -1.42
C TYR A 223 1.72 -12.90 -1.34
N PRO A 224 1.59 -14.04 -0.63
CA PRO A 224 2.64 -15.04 -0.52
C PRO A 224 3.05 -15.61 -1.90
N PHE A 225 4.35 -15.78 -2.13
CA PHE A 225 4.89 -16.32 -3.39
C PHE A 225 4.38 -17.73 -3.71
N GLU A 226 4.07 -18.53 -2.68
CA GLU A 226 3.50 -19.87 -2.80
C GLU A 226 2.07 -19.89 -3.40
N LYS A 227 1.36 -18.75 -3.38
CA LYS A 227 0.02 -18.62 -4.00
C LYS A 227 0.08 -18.23 -5.48
N VAL A 228 1.24 -17.78 -5.96
CA VAL A 228 1.46 -17.33 -7.34
C VAL A 228 1.52 -18.54 -8.26
N LYS A 229 0.59 -18.63 -9.21
CA LYS A 229 0.32 -19.87 -9.97
C LYS A 229 1.20 -20.04 -11.21
N SER A 230 1.88 -18.99 -11.66
CA SER A 230 2.69 -19.01 -12.87
C SER A 230 3.82 -17.98 -12.85
N ASP A 231 4.84 -18.20 -13.67
CA ASP A 231 5.95 -17.25 -13.86
C ASP A 231 5.49 -15.93 -14.46
N TRP A 232 4.42 -15.96 -15.28
CA TRP A 232 3.79 -14.76 -15.81
C TRP A 232 3.16 -13.92 -14.69
N GLU A 233 2.35 -14.55 -13.82
CA GLU A 233 1.75 -13.87 -12.67
C GLU A 233 2.83 -13.32 -11.73
N PHE A 234 3.89 -14.09 -11.49
CA PHE A 234 5.02 -13.65 -10.68
C PHE A 234 5.67 -12.40 -11.26
N SER A 235 6.01 -12.43 -12.57
CA SER A 235 6.65 -11.32 -13.27
C SER A 235 5.76 -10.07 -13.27
N MET A 236 4.47 -10.22 -13.54
CA MET A 236 3.49 -9.13 -13.50
C MET A 236 3.37 -8.51 -12.12
N THR A 237 3.28 -9.34 -11.08
CA THR A 237 3.14 -8.89 -9.69
C THR A 237 4.42 -8.18 -9.24
N PHE A 238 5.59 -8.69 -9.64
CA PHE A 238 6.87 -8.04 -9.37
C PHE A 238 7.00 -6.68 -10.05
N LEU A 239 6.70 -6.58 -11.35
CA LEU A 239 6.74 -5.30 -12.07
C LEU A 239 5.76 -4.28 -11.48
N THR A 240 4.55 -4.73 -11.13
CA THR A 240 3.56 -3.88 -10.44
C THR A 240 4.07 -3.44 -9.07
N THR A 241 4.77 -4.32 -8.34
CA THR A 241 5.41 -3.99 -7.07
C THR A 241 6.45 -2.88 -7.26
N MET A 242 7.35 -3.02 -8.23
CA MET A 242 8.36 -1.99 -8.52
C MET A 242 7.70 -0.66 -8.91
N SER A 243 6.71 -0.70 -9.79
CA SER A 243 5.98 0.50 -10.23
C SER A 243 5.31 1.24 -9.07
N THR A 244 4.65 0.52 -8.17
CA THR A 244 3.96 1.12 -7.01
C THR A 244 4.94 1.67 -5.98
N ILE A 245 6.07 0.99 -5.75
CA ILE A 245 7.16 1.49 -4.90
C ILE A 245 7.75 2.78 -5.49
N CYS A 246 7.98 2.82 -6.80
CA CYS A 246 8.46 4.03 -7.49
C CYS A 246 7.47 5.19 -7.35
N ALA A 247 6.17 4.94 -7.56
CA ALA A 247 5.13 5.94 -7.41
C ALA A 247 5.10 6.52 -5.99
N THR A 248 5.21 5.69 -4.96
CA THR A 248 5.23 6.15 -3.57
C THR A 248 6.53 6.84 -3.19
N ALA A 249 7.69 6.34 -3.64
CA ALA A 249 8.97 7.00 -3.47
C ALA A 249 8.98 8.40 -4.09
N LYS A 250 8.32 8.57 -5.24
CA LYS A 250 8.15 9.86 -5.89
C LYS A 250 7.36 10.84 -5.01
N VAL A 251 6.31 10.37 -4.34
CA VAL A 251 5.57 11.20 -3.37
C VAL A 251 6.46 11.56 -2.18
N LEU A 252 7.18 10.59 -1.60
CA LEU A 252 8.08 10.81 -0.47
C LEU A 252 9.19 11.83 -0.78
N LEU A 253 9.78 11.77 -1.97
CA LEU A 253 10.95 12.57 -2.33
C LEU A 253 10.60 13.91 -3.00
N PHE A 254 9.56 13.95 -3.84
CA PHE A 254 9.34 15.07 -4.76
C PHE A 254 7.96 15.74 -4.66
N SER A 255 7.02 15.23 -3.87
CA SER A 255 5.69 15.87 -3.73
C SER A 255 5.79 17.30 -3.18
N PRO A 256 5.01 18.27 -3.70
CA PRO A 256 3.95 18.14 -4.70
C PRO A 256 4.48 17.95 -6.13
N MET A 257 3.94 16.96 -6.84
CA MET A 257 4.16 16.80 -8.27
C MET A 257 2.84 16.88 -9.05
N PRO A 258 2.76 17.71 -10.10
CA PRO A 258 1.60 17.70 -10.99
C PRO A 258 1.53 16.36 -11.74
N ASN A 259 0.30 15.93 -12.07
CA ASN A 259 0.02 14.84 -13.03
C ASN A 259 0.54 13.42 -12.69
N ILE A 260 0.76 13.08 -11.41
CA ILE A 260 1.14 11.69 -11.00
C ILE A 260 0.20 10.61 -11.59
N ARG A 261 -1.08 10.96 -11.83
CA ARG A 261 -2.11 10.03 -12.34
C ARG A 261 -1.87 9.52 -13.77
N PHE A 262 -1.12 10.23 -14.62
CA PHE A 262 -0.88 9.85 -16.01
C PHE A 262 0.49 9.21 -16.25
N GLU A 263 1.33 9.13 -15.22
CA GLU A 263 2.73 8.67 -15.33
C GLU A 263 2.88 7.19 -15.68
N PHE A 264 1.83 6.38 -15.50
CA PHE A 264 1.84 5.00 -15.96
C PHE A 264 1.76 4.90 -17.49
N ASP A 265 0.96 5.78 -18.11
CA ASP A 265 0.76 5.81 -19.56
C ASP A 265 1.83 6.66 -20.27
N ASP A 266 2.36 7.69 -19.59
CA ASP A 266 3.40 8.61 -20.09
C ASP A 266 4.47 8.86 -19.00
N PRO A 267 5.46 7.96 -18.85
CA PRO A 267 6.45 8.05 -17.77
C PRO A 267 7.44 9.20 -18.01
N SER A 268 7.53 10.10 -17.03
CA SER A 268 8.56 11.16 -17.01
C SER A 268 9.98 10.58 -16.88
N ALA A 269 10.99 11.35 -17.30
CA ALA A 269 12.40 10.98 -17.10
C ALA A 269 12.74 10.69 -15.62
N ILE A 270 12.10 11.41 -14.69
CA ILE A 270 12.22 11.17 -13.25
C ILE A 270 11.71 9.77 -12.90
N SER A 271 10.57 9.34 -13.46
CA SER A 271 10.02 8.01 -13.21
C SER A 271 10.94 6.90 -13.75
N VAL A 272 11.59 7.10 -14.90
CA VAL A 272 12.57 6.15 -15.45
C VAL A 272 13.80 6.03 -14.54
N LEU A 273 14.40 7.16 -14.15
CA LEU A 273 15.57 7.17 -13.25
C LEU A 273 15.24 6.57 -11.87
N LEU A 274 14.05 6.88 -11.34
CA LEU A 274 13.59 6.30 -10.08
C LEU A 274 13.38 4.80 -10.18
N THR A 275 12.94 4.29 -11.32
CA THR A 275 12.75 2.84 -11.51
C THR A 275 14.07 2.09 -11.37
N ASP A 276 15.14 2.55 -12.03
CA ASP A 276 16.45 1.91 -11.90
C ASP A 276 17.01 2.05 -10.47
N PHE A 277 16.86 3.22 -9.85
CA PHE A 277 17.28 3.45 -8.48
C PHE A 277 16.55 2.54 -7.48
N VAL A 278 15.22 2.47 -7.56
CA VAL A 278 14.38 1.61 -6.70
C VAL A 278 14.73 0.15 -6.92
N TRP A 279 14.85 -0.29 -8.18
CA TRP A 279 15.22 -1.66 -8.51
C TRP A 279 16.55 -2.04 -7.88
N ASN A 280 17.58 -1.20 -8.06
CA ASN A 280 18.90 -1.44 -7.49
C ASN A 280 18.87 -1.43 -5.96
N ARG A 281 18.05 -0.57 -5.34
CA ARG A 281 17.90 -0.57 -3.89
C ARG A 281 17.23 -1.84 -3.39
N ILE A 282 16.13 -2.27 -4.00
CA ILE A 282 15.46 -3.52 -3.65
C ILE A 282 16.39 -4.72 -3.84
N ARG A 283 17.17 -4.74 -4.93
CA ARG A 283 18.20 -5.76 -5.17
C ARG A 283 19.23 -5.81 -4.03
N GLN A 284 19.72 -4.67 -3.58
CA GLN A 284 20.67 -4.59 -2.45
C GLN A 284 20.06 -5.12 -1.16
N GLU A 285 18.81 -4.76 -0.84
CA GLU A 285 18.12 -5.23 0.37
C GLU A 285 17.88 -6.75 0.33
N VAL A 286 17.50 -7.29 -0.82
CA VAL A 286 17.31 -8.74 -1.00
C VAL A 286 18.64 -9.49 -0.93
N ALA A 287 19.71 -8.95 -1.53
CA ALA A 287 21.05 -9.53 -1.44
C ALA A 287 21.56 -9.56 0.00
N ALA A 288 21.36 -8.48 0.76
CA ALA A 288 21.71 -8.43 2.19
C ALA A 288 20.94 -9.50 3.00
N CYS A 289 19.68 -9.76 2.66
CA CYS A 289 18.92 -10.86 3.27
C CYS A 289 19.52 -12.23 2.95
N ALA A 290 19.97 -12.46 1.71
CA ALA A 290 20.62 -13.71 1.34
C ALA A 290 21.96 -13.91 2.06
N GLU A 291 22.74 -12.84 2.27
CA GLU A 291 23.98 -12.86 3.07
C GLU A 291 23.73 -13.23 4.54
N MET A 292 22.53 -12.94 5.06
CA MET A 292 22.08 -13.37 6.39
C MET A 292 21.63 -14.85 6.44
N GLY A 293 21.69 -15.57 5.30
CA GLY A 293 21.30 -16.98 5.19
C GLY A 293 19.82 -17.21 4.88
N ILE A 294 19.07 -16.17 4.47
CA ILE A 294 17.68 -16.32 4.03
C ILE A 294 17.67 -16.96 2.63
N GLU A 295 17.01 -18.11 2.49
CA GLU A 295 16.82 -18.77 1.20
C GLU A 295 15.83 -17.98 0.34
N LEU A 296 16.29 -17.50 -0.83
CA LEU A 296 15.48 -16.74 -1.77
C LEU A 296 14.66 -17.66 -2.68
N ASP A 297 13.45 -17.25 -3.05
CA ASP A 297 12.70 -17.88 -4.13
C ASP A 297 13.48 -17.76 -5.44
N ALA A 298 13.67 -18.88 -6.16
CA ALA A 298 14.47 -18.92 -7.39
C ALA A 298 13.97 -17.94 -8.46
N ARG A 299 12.65 -17.66 -8.51
CA ARG A 299 12.09 -16.68 -9.46
C ARG A 299 12.48 -15.26 -9.09
N LEU A 300 12.56 -14.94 -7.78
CA LEU A 300 13.04 -13.64 -7.30
C LEU A 300 14.53 -13.46 -7.59
N ASP A 301 15.32 -14.49 -7.31
CA ASP A 301 16.77 -14.47 -7.58
C ASP A 301 17.05 -14.27 -9.09
N GLU A 302 16.35 -15.02 -9.95
CA GLU A 302 16.43 -14.82 -11.40
C GLU A 302 15.98 -13.41 -11.83
N MET A 303 14.94 -12.86 -11.19
CA MET A 303 14.44 -11.52 -11.47
C MET A 303 15.51 -10.46 -11.20
N LEU A 304 16.22 -10.59 -10.08
CA LEU A 304 17.18 -9.60 -9.60
C LEU A 304 18.63 -9.83 -10.08
N SER A 305 18.88 -10.92 -10.81
CA SER A 305 20.20 -11.30 -11.33
C SER A 305 20.77 -10.34 -12.40
N GLN A 306 19.93 -9.53 -13.04
CA GLN A 306 20.30 -8.63 -14.14
C GLN A 306 20.02 -7.15 -13.80
N PRO A 307 20.69 -6.21 -14.47
CA PRO A 307 20.33 -4.79 -14.40
C PRO A 307 18.86 -4.56 -14.77
N SER A 308 18.24 -3.53 -14.16
CA SER A 308 16.82 -3.25 -14.30
C SER A 308 16.40 -3.05 -15.76
N THR A 309 17.20 -2.31 -16.54
CA THR A 309 16.91 -1.94 -17.93
C THR A 309 16.84 -3.16 -18.85
N GLU A 310 17.81 -4.07 -18.72
CA GLU A 310 17.84 -5.33 -19.48
C GLU A 310 16.68 -6.24 -19.07
N LYS A 311 16.45 -6.41 -17.77
CA LYS A 311 15.38 -7.30 -17.28
C LYS A 311 14.00 -6.77 -17.67
N ILE A 312 13.72 -5.48 -17.48
CA ILE A 312 12.44 -4.86 -17.83
C ILE A 312 12.20 -4.97 -19.35
N SER A 313 13.21 -4.66 -20.18
CA SER A 313 13.10 -4.80 -21.64
C SER A 313 12.75 -6.24 -22.05
N ASN A 314 13.46 -7.22 -21.50
CA ASN A 314 13.22 -8.64 -21.75
C ASN A 314 11.81 -9.09 -21.30
N LEU A 315 11.34 -8.62 -20.14
CA LEU A 315 10.00 -8.95 -19.63
C LEU A 315 8.90 -8.33 -20.49
N LEU A 316 9.04 -7.06 -20.87
CA LEU A 316 8.08 -6.37 -21.72
C LEU A 316 8.00 -7.01 -23.11
N ALA A 317 9.13 -7.43 -23.67
CA ALA A 317 9.17 -8.17 -24.94
C ALA A 317 8.46 -9.53 -24.86
N LYS A 318 8.56 -10.24 -23.72
CA LYS A 318 7.85 -11.50 -23.46
C LYS A 318 6.35 -11.28 -23.24
N MET A 319 5.97 -10.22 -22.55
CA MET A 319 4.58 -9.90 -22.21
C MET A 319 3.81 -9.30 -23.39
N TYR A 320 4.48 -8.51 -24.22
CA TYR A 320 3.90 -7.83 -25.37
C TYR A 320 4.68 -8.14 -26.66
N PRO A 321 4.68 -9.40 -27.13
CA PRO A 321 5.46 -9.80 -28.31
C PRO A 321 5.09 -9.01 -29.57
N GLN A 322 3.86 -8.49 -29.64
CA GLN A 322 3.37 -7.66 -30.74
C GLN A 322 3.95 -6.23 -30.76
N ARG A 323 4.71 -5.82 -29.72
CA ARG A 323 5.23 -4.46 -29.53
C ARG A 323 6.75 -4.40 -29.38
N GLN A 324 7.47 -5.42 -29.83
CA GLN A 324 8.95 -5.51 -29.67
C GLN A 324 9.68 -4.28 -30.24
N ASP A 325 9.20 -3.71 -31.34
CA ASP A 325 9.82 -2.55 -31.99
C ASP A 325 9.82 -1.28 -31.11
N PHE A 326 8.89 -1.17 -30.15
CA PHE A 326 8.76 0.00 -29.28
C PHE A 326 9.81 0.02 -28.15
N PHE A 327 10.23 -1.16 -27.68
CA PHE A 327 11.12 -1.30 -26.51
C PHE A 327 12.61 -1.27 -26.87
N LEU A 328 12.96 -1.46 -28.14
CA LEU A 328 14.34 -1.30 -28.61
C LEU A 328 14.77 0.18 -28.68
N ALA A 329 13.83 1.13 -28.78
CA ALA A 329 14.12 2.55 -28.88
C ALA A 329 14.56 3.19 -27.55
N THR A 330 14.16 2.64 -26.40
CA THR A 330 14.51 3.19 -25.07
C THR A 330 15.95 2.91 -24.65
N HIS A 331 16.63 1.93 -25.25
CA HIS A 331 18.06 1.70 -25.03
C HIS A 331 18.95 2.87 -25.52
N LEU A 332 18.45 3.73 -26.42
CA LEU A 332 19.18 4.90 -26.91
C LEU A 332 19.24 6.04 -25.89
N VAL A 333 18.39 6.05 -24.86
CA VAL A 333 18.37 7.12 -23.83
C VAL A 333 19.26 6.75 -22.62
N SER A 334 19.49 5.46 -22.36
CA SER A 334 20.30 4.97 -21.22
C SER A 334 21.82 5.04 -21.42
N GLY A 335 22.31 5.61 -22.52
CA GLY A 335 23.75 5.79 -22.78
C GLY A 335 24.43 6.93 -21.99
N TYR A 336 23.76 7.50 -20.98
CA TYR A 336 24.36 8.50 -20.09
C TYR A 336 25.18 7.80 -19.00
N ASP A 337 26.49 7.81 -19.24
CA ASP A 337 27.57 7.34 -18.37
C ASP A 337 27.49 7.96 -16.96
N ASN A 338 27.32 7.11 -15.94
CA ASN A 338 27.27 7.42 -14.51
C ASN A 338 28.66 7.84 -13.95
N ARG A 339 29.29 8.86 -14.52
CA ARG A 339 30.51 9.45 -13.97
C ARG A 339 30.18 10.74 -13.20
N GLY A 340 30.00 10.58 -11.89
CA GLY A 340 30.23 11.64 -10.91
C GLY A 340 29.02 12.11 -10.12
N TRP A 341 28.73 11.42 -9.01
CA TRP A 341 28.10 11.98 -7.81
C TRP A 341 28.78 11.33 -6.60
N ASP A 342 29.90 11.90 -6.18
CA ASP A 342 30.47 11.74 -4.84
C ASP A 342 29.86 12.78 -3.89
#